data_AF-A0A1I3T593-F1
#
_entry.id   AF-A0A1I3T593-F1
#
_cell.length_a   1.000
_cell.length_b   1.000
_cell.length_c   1.000
_cell.angle_alpha   90.00
_cell.angle_beta   90.00
_cell.angle_gamma   90.00
#
_symmetry.space_group_name_H-M   'P 1'
#
loop_
_entity.id
_entity.type
_entity.pdbx_description
1 polymer ?
#
loop_
_entity_poly.entity_id
_entity_poly.type
_entity_poly.pdbx_seq_one_letter_code
_entity_poly.pdbx_strand_id
1 'polypeptide(L)'
;MRMPTSKGGGARFRGPTSSQAYNQNEDDKYLEMVELYRQSNQNLQSLTEAHQIVLAENTALGNYIMMLERRMGDLETKLLNMEASAPYDPIFFKTGFIHDMTAAYPNISQENGDTSLRCDIDMQNRCALVPLIHLIPKTHTVNEKTGEVVIPSELELKVGRTNTKGTVVDNNLLNCFNGDNESYWQRTVTYNFADCPDQEDVIIELTLPSHLVNNLNINEITIHPHPERGVQIKNVEIQYQNAWQQIDGFLQQDLAAISSYEYSPRKRWVFSSVPVQKIRVTLVQKNPLDINGKKVFILGAQEIGVFLSLFEPGGGIILTPFEMDGLYNIESVEHVFLNRTAFGIDLDHDLEGRVLEYDILKEMDDGMLTPIRNTEWSGQSAVRLWVRTKLIPYNGVNPCLHAVKINYSR
;
A
#
# COMPACT_ATOMS: atom_id res chain seq x y z
N MET A 1 -17.04 18.88 -22.00
CA MET A 1 -17.82 19.03 -23.25
C MET A 1 -17.64 20.43 -23.81
N ARG A 2 -17.10 20.58 -25.03
CA ARG A 2 -17.22 21.84 -25.78
C ARG A 2 -18.66 21.97 -26.26
N MET A 3 -19.23 23.17 -26.21
CA MET A 3 -20.57 23.41 -26.75
C MET A 3 -20.59 23.18 -28.27
N PRO A 4 -21.69 22.68 -28.84
CA PRO A 4 -21.86 22.58 -30.29
C PRO A 4 -21.62 23.96 -30.92
N THR A 5 -20.78 23.97 -31.95
CA THR A 5 -20.49 25.14 -32.79
C THR A 5 -21.42 25.24 -33.99
N SER A 6 -22.02 24.11 -34.40
CA SER A 6 -23.03 24.05 -35.44
C SER A 6 -24.27 24.82 -34.98
N LYS A 7 -24.69 25.78 -35.80
CA LYS A 7 -25.89 26.56 -35.53
C LYS A 7 -27.08 25.81 -36.14
N GLY A 8 -28.17 25.71 -35.38
CA GLY A 8 -29.46 25.27 -35.91
C GLY A 8 -29.73 26.06 -37.20
N GLY A 9 -29.92 25.35 -38.30
CA GLY A 9 -29.86 25.90 -39.65
C GLY A 9 -30.69 27.18 -39.76
N GLY A 10 -30.02 28.33 -39.82
CA GLY A 10 -30.63 29.65 -39.96
C GLY A 10 -31.20 29.90 -41.36
N ALA A 11 -31.49 28.84 -42.12
CA ALA A 11 -32.15 28.90 -43.39
C ALA A 11 -33.60 29.33 -43.15
N ARG A 12 -33.83 30.65 -43.18
CA ARG A 12 -35.19 31.19 -43.27
C ARG A 12 -35.81 30.61 -44.55
N PHE A 13 -37.00 30.03 -44.44
CA PHE A 13 -37.77 29.63 -45.62
C PHE A 13 -37.92 30.86 -46.53
N ARG A 14 -37.26 30.86 -47.70
CA ARG A 14 -37.13 31.98 -48.66
C ARG A 14 -36.25 33.18 -48.25
N GLY A 15 -35.27 33.01 -47.35
CA GLY A 15 -34.25 34.04 -47.05
C GLY A 15 -32.93 33.81 -47.79
N PRO A 16 -32.12 34.86 -48.05
CA PRO A 16 -30.82 34.71 -48.68
C PRO A 16 -29.87 33.98 -47.72
N THR A 17 -29.55 32.73 -48.05
CA THR A 17 -28.50 31.96 -47.38
C THR A 17 -27.34 31.92 -48.35
N SER A 18 -26.19 32.46 -47.98
CA SER A 18 -25.00 32.39 -48.84
C SER A 18 -24.54 30.93 -48.92
N SER A 19 -24.12 30.49 -50.11
CA SER A 19 -23.53 29.17 -50.31
C SER A 19 -22.35 28.91 -49.37
N GLN A 20 -21.59 29.96 -49.06
CA GLN A 20 -20.49 29.92 -48.09
C GLN A 20 -20.96 29.60 -46.67
N ALA A 21 -22.06 30.20 -46.19
CA ALA A 21 -22.60 29.91 -44.87
C ALA A 21 -23.20 28.50 -44.78
N TYR A 22 -23.76 27.99 -45.88
CA TYR A 22 -24.24 26.61 -45.95
C TYR A 22 -23.07 25.62 -45.89
N ASN A 23 -22.04 25.81 -46.73
CA ASN A 23 -20.87 24.93 -46.76
C ASN A 23 -20.15 24.91 -45.41
N GLN A 24 -19.94 26.07 -44.78
CA GLN A 24 -19.31 26.14 -43.48
C GLN A 24 -20.11 25.41 -42.38
N ASN A 25 -21.45 25.50 -42.41
CA ASN A 25 -22.29 24.76 -41.47
C ASN A 25 -22.26 23.23 -41.71
N GLU A 26 -22.15 22.78 -42.96
CA GLU A 26 -21.98 21.35 -43.26
C GLU A 26 -20.59 20.85 -42.84
N ASP A 27 -19.53 21.64 -43.05
CA ASP A 27 -18.18 21.34 -42.59
C ASP A 27 -18.13 21.27 -41.05
N ASP A 28 -18.76 22.22 -40.34
CA ASP A 28 -18.85 22.24 -38.88
C ASP A 28 -19.59 21.01 -38.34
N LYS A 29 -20.71 20.60 -38.97
CA LYS A 29 -21.43 19.37 -38.60
C LYS A 29 -20.58 18.13 -38.82
N TYR A 30 -19.83 18.06 -39.92
CA TYR A 30 -18.95 16.94 -40.20
C TYR A 30 -17.84 16.83 -39.15
N LEU A 31 -17.19 17.95 -38.82
CA LEU A 31 -16.16 18.01 -37.78
C LEU A 31 -16.72 17.61 -36.41
N GLU A 32 -17.93 18.06 -36.07
CA GLU A 32 -18.62 17.65 -34.84
C GLU A 32 -18.93 16.16 -34.82
N MET A 33 -19.41 15.58 -35.92
CA MET A 33 -19.63 14.13 -36.00
C MET A 33 -18.32 13.36 -35.81
N VAL A 34 -17.24 13.77 -36.46
CA VAL A 34 -15.92 13.13 -36.30
C VAL A 34 -15.46 13.22 -34.85
N GLU A 35 -15.62 14.37 -34.20
CA GLU A 35 -15.25 14.55 -32.80
C GLU A 35 -16.14 13.72 -31.85
N LEU A 36 -17.43 13.61 -32.13
CA LEU A 36 -18.35 12.73 -31.39
C LEU A 36 -17.97 11.25 -31.56
N TYR A 37 -17.61 10.81 -32.76
CA TYR A 37 -17.12 9.45 -32.98
C TYR A 37 -15.80 9.20 -32.24
N ARG A 38 -14.89 10.18 -32.25
CA ARG A 38 -13.62 10.09 -31.51
C ARG A 38 -13.86 9.98 -30.01
N GLN A 39 -14.72 10.83 -29.45
CA GLN A 39 -15.09 10.80 -28.04
C GLN A 39 -15.85 9.52 -27.67
N SER A 40 -16.76 9.05 -28.53
CA SER A 40 -17.48 7.79 -28.33
C SER A 40 -16.54 6.59 -28.28
N ASN A 41 -15.57 6.52 -29.22
CA ASN A 41 -14.57 5.46 -29.24
C ASN A 41 -13.65 5.52 -28.02
N GLN A 42 -13.23 6.72 -27.60
CA GLN A 42 -12.45 6.91 -26.37
C GLN A 42 -13.23 6.45 -25.13
N ASN A 43 -14.50 6.83 -25.02
CA ASN A 43 -15.37 6.42 -23.91
C ASN A 43 -15.58 4.89 -23.89
N LEU A 44 -15.79 4.27 -25.05
CA LEU A 44 -15.94 2.82 -25.16
C LEU A 44 -14.66 2.10 -24.70
N GLN A 45 -13.50 2.62 -25.09
CA GLN A 45 -12.21 2.08 -24.66
C GLN A 45 -12.04 2.20 -23.14
N SER A 46 -12.25 3.39 -22.57
CA SER A 46 -12.17 3.59 -21.12
C SER A 46 -13.16 2.73 -20.34
N LEU A 47 -14.38 2.54 -20.86
CA LEU A 47 -15.38 1.67 -20.23
C LEU A 47 -14.97 0.21 -20.27
N THR A 48 -14.40 -0.25 -21.38
CA THR A 48 -13.92 -1.63 -21.53
C THR A 48 -12.76 -1.90 -20.57
N GLU A 49 -11.80 -0.98 -20.48
CA GLU A 49 -10.70 -1.03 -19.53
C GLU A 49 -11.25 -1.09 -18.09
N ALA A 50 -12.08 -0.12 -17.69
CA ALA A 50 -12.72 -0.07 -16.37
C ALA A 50 -13.45 -1.38 -16.00
N HIS A 51 -14.20 -1.96 -16.93
CA HIS A 51 -14.89 -3.22 -16.71
C HIS A 51 -13.93 -4.39 -16.48
N GLN A 52 -12.83 -4.49 -17.24
CA GLN A 52 -11.83 -5.54 -17.05
C GLN A 52 -11.16 -5.46 -15.67
N ILE A 53 -10.91 -4.25 -15.17
CA ILE A 53 -10.32 -4.03 -13.85
C ILE A 53 -11.27 -4.47 -12.75
N VAL A 54 -12.51 -4.01 -12.80
CA VAL A 54 -13.51 -4.37 -11.80
C VAL A 54 -13.71 -5.89 -11.77
N LEU A 55 -13.68 -6.55 -12.92
CA LEU A 55 -13.72 -8.02 -12.97
C LEU A 55 -12.48 -8.66 -12.35
N ALA A 56 -11.29 -8.13 -12.64
CA ALA A 56 -10.03 -8.66 -12.12
C ALA A 56 -9.95 -8.51 -10.59
N GLU A 57 -10.32 -7.34 -10.06
CA GLU A 57 -10.39 -7.07 -8.62
C GLU A 57 -11.44 -7.94 -7.92
N ASN A 58 -12.66 -8.00 -8.46
CA ASN A 58 -13.71 -8.84 -7.87
C ASN A 58 -13.28 -10.31 -7.82
N THR A 59 -12.61 -10.80 -8.86
CA THR A 59 -12.14 -12.18 -8.90
C THR A 59 -11.01 -12.41 -7.90
N ALA A 60 -10.07 -11.47 -7.80
CA ALA A 60 -8.98 -11.53 -6.82
C ALA A 60 -9.52 -11.54 -5.38
N LEU A 61 -10.47 -10.64 -5.07
CA LEU A 61 -11.13 -10.57 -3.76
C LEU A 61 -11.93 -11.84 -3.47
N GLY A 62 -12.67 -12.37 -4.44
CA GLY A 62 -13.40 -13.64 -4.29
C GLY A 62 -12.47 -14.81 -3.93
N ASN A 63 -11.35 -14.94 -4.63
CA ASN A 63 -10.33 -15.95 -4.32
C ASN A 63 -9.72 -15.76 -2.93
N TYR A 64 -9.48 -14.51 -2.54
CA TYR A 64 -8.97 -14.18 -1.20
C TYR A 64 -9.98 -14.53 -0.10
N ILE A 65 -11.27 -14.22 -0.30
CA ILE A 65 -12.35 -14.59 0.64
C ILE A 65 -12.43 -16.10 0.80
N MET A 66 -12.42 -16.88 -0.29
CA MET A 66 -12.45 -18.35 -0.21
C MET A 66 -11.27 -18.91 0.59
N MET A 67 -10.08 -18.31 0.44
CA MET A 67 -8.90 -18.70 1.19
C MET A 67 -9.04 -18.36 2.69
N LEU A 68 -9.60 -17.18 3.02
CA LEU A 68 -9.91 -16.80 4.39
C LEU A 68 -10.93 -17.73 5.04
N GLU A 69 -12.04 -18.05 4.36
CA GLU A 69 -13.09 -18.94 4.84
C GLU A 69 -12.53 -20.34 5.16
N ARG A 70 -11.72 -20.90 4.25
CA ARG A 70 -11.04 -22.18 4.49
C ARG A 70 -10.17 -22.13 5.73
N ARG A 71 -9.47 -21.01 5.95
CA ARG A 71 -8.56 -20.86 7.09
C ARG A 71 -9.29 -20.62 8.40
N MET A 72 -10.43 -19.92 8.38
CA MET A 72 -11.31 -19.81 9.55
C MET A 72 -11.79 -21.19 10.00
N GLY A 73 -12.21 -22.05 9.08
CA GLY A 73 -12.58 -23.43 9.40
C GLY A 73 -11.42 -24.24 10.03
N ASP A 74 -10.19 -24.08 9.53
CA ASP A 74 -9.01 -24.70 10.15
C ASP A 74 -8.77 -24.20 11.59
N LEU A 75 -8.91 -22.89 11.83
CA LEU A 75 -8.70 -22.26 13.13
C LEU A 75 -9.77 -22.66 14.14
N GLU A 76 -11.04 -22.69 13.75
CA GLU A 76 -12.15 -23.20 14.57
C GLU A 76 -11.90 -24.64 15.00
N THR A 77 -11.47 -25.49 14.06
CA THR A 77 -11.10 -26.88 14.35
C THR A 77 -9.95 -26.97 15.35
N LYS A 78 -8.93 -26.11 15.23
CA LYS A 78 -7.81 -26.06 16.19
C LYS A 78 -8.25 -25.59 17.58
N LEU A 79 -9.14 -24.59 17.64
CA LEU A 79 -9.64 -24.04 18.91
C LEU A 79 -10.42 -25.10 19.68
N LEU A 80 -11.30 -25.85 19.01
CA LEU A 80 -12.03 -26.97 19.61
C LEU A 80 -11.11 -28.05 20.18
N ASN A 81 -9.92 -28.24 19.59
CA ASN A 81 -8.94 -29.22 20.05
C ASN A 81 -8.01 -28.69 21.17
N MET A 82 -7.91 -27.36 21.36
CA MET A 82 -7.04 -26.75 22.37
C MET A 82 -7.66 -26.69 23.77
N GLU A 83 -8.99 -26.75 23.89
CA GLU A 83 -9.69 -26.75 25.19
C GLU A 83 -9.41 -27.99 26.06
N ALA A 84 -8.64 -28.96 25.56
CA ALA A 84 -8.42 -30.25 26.21
C ALA A 84 -7.07 -30.43 26.93
N SER A 85 -6.10 -29.50 26.85
CA SER A 85 -4.73 -29.82 27.30
C SER A 85 -3.83 -28.63 27.62
N ALA A 86 -3.82 -28.14 28.87
CA ALA A 86 -2.68 -27.38 29.41
C ALA A 86 -2.57 -27.48 30.96
N PRO A 87 -1.41 -27.88 31.52
CA PRO A 87 -1.16 -27.96 32.97
C PRO A 87 -0.62 -26.67 33.60
N TYR A 88 -0.66 -25.53 32.90
CA TYR A 88 -0.15 -24.23 33.36
C TYR A 88 -1.24 -23.16 33.27
N ASP A 89 -1.17 -22.14 34.13
CA ASP A 89 -2.04 -20.97 34.02
C ASP A 89 -1.83 -20.31 32.64
N PRO A 90 -2.90 -20.14 31.85
CA PRO A 90 -2.78 -19.62 30.50
C PRO A 90 -2.31 -18.16 30.53
N ILE A 91 -1.18 -17.88 29.90
CA ILE A 91 -0.81 -16.51 29.52
C ILE A 91 -1.68 -16.14 28.31
N PHE A 92 -2.49 -15.11 28.47
CA PHE A 92 -3.32 -14.55 27.43
C PHE A 92 -2.60 -13.40 26.73
N PHE A 93 -3.05 -13.07 25.53
CA PHE A 93 -2.59 -11.87 24.85
C PHE A 93 -3.75 -11.12 24.19
N LYS A 94 -3.67 -9.79 24.18
CA LYS A 94 -4.48 -8.92 23.33
C LYS A 94 -3.56 -8.16 22.40
N THR A 95 -4.00 -7.95 21.16
CA THR A 95 -3.24 -7.24 20.13
C THR A 95 -4.04 -6.04 19.66
N GLY A 96 -3.46 -4.85 19.77
CA GLY A 96 -3.98 -3.63 19.17
C GLY A 96 -3.30 -3.43 17.83
N PHE A 97 -4.09 -3.42 16.76
CA PHE A 97 -3.58 -3.18 15.41
C PHE A 97 -3.58 -1.68 15.11
N ILE A 98 -2.89 -1.30 14.04
CA ILE A 98 -2.88 0.08 13.54
C ILE A 98 -4.27 0.73 13.41
N HIS A 99 -5.32 -0.05 13.16
CA HIS A 99 -6.70 0.43 13.03
C HIS A 99 -7.28 0.93 14.36
N ASP A 100 -6.77 0.43 15.48
CA ASP A 100 -7.21 0.78 16.83
C ASP A 100 -6.35 1.89 17.44
N MET A 101 -5.17 2.16 16.85
CA MET A 101 -4.23 3.15 17.34
C MET A 101 -4.71 4.59 17.09
N THR A 102 -4.26 5.51 17.94
CA THR A 102 -4.54 6.94 17.81
C THR A 102 -3.32 7.78 18.18
N ALA A 103 -3.18 8.91 17.50
CA ALA A 103 -2.18 9.93 17.79
C ALA A 103 -2.62 10.92 18.87
N ALA A 104 -3.91 10.97 19.21
CA ALA A 104 -4.48 11.92 20.16
C ALA A 104 -4.86 11.25 21.48
N TYR A 105 -4.55 11.89 22.60
CA TYR A 105 -5.02 11.51 23.92
C TYR A 105 -6.56 11.63 23.99
N PRO A 106 -7.24 10.71 24.71
CA PRO A 106 -8.69 10.79 24.89
C PRO A 106 -9.14 12.07 25.63
N ASN A 107 -8.36 12.51 26.62
CA ASN A 107 -8.64 13.72 27.37
C ASN A 107 -8.07 14.96 26.68
N ILE A 108 -8.94 15.93 26.36
CA ILE A 108 -8.58 17.16 25.63
C ILE A 108 -7.61 18.05 26.42
N SER A 109 -7.72 18.11 27.75
CA SER A 109 -6.80 18.92 28.57
C SER A 109 -5.39 18.32 28.58
N GLN A 110 -5.29 16.99 28.60
CA GLN A 110 -4.02 16.29 28.43
C GLN A 110 -3.44 16.50 27.02
N GLU A 111 -4.27 16.35 25.98
CA GLU A 111 -3.84 16.56 24.58
C GLU A 111 -3.28 17.97 24.37
N ASN A 112 -3.99 19.00 24.83
CA ASN A 112 -3.55 20.39 24.68
C ASN A 112 -2.30 20.73 25.50
N GLY A 113 -2.00 19.95 26.55
CA GLY A 113 -0.83 20.13 27.40
C GLY A 113 0.42 19.40 26.91
N ASP A 114 0.29 18.42 26.01
CA ASP A 114 1.41 17.61 25.53
C ASP A 114 2.00 18.18 24.23
N THR A 115 3.30 18.48 24.25
CA THR A 115 4.03 19.08 23.13
C THR A 115 4.80 18.07 22.27
N SER A 116 4.63 16.76 22.52
CA SER A 116 5.36 15.72 21.80
C SER A 116 4.90 15.66 20.34
N LEU A 117 5.80 15.32 19.42
CA LEU A 117 5.42 15.04 18.04
C LEU A 117 4.57 13.76 17.96
N ARG A 118 3.62 13.72 17.04
CA ARG A 118 2.72 12.58 16.84
C ARG A 118 3.15 11.75 15.64
N CYS A 119 3.02 10.44 15.75
CA CYS A 119 3.20 9.55 14.60
C CYS A 119 2.12 9.74 13.55
N ASP A 120 2.50 9.51 12.30
CA ASP A 120 1.57 9.40 11.17
C ASP A 120 1.06 7.96 11.08
N ILE A 121 -0.27 7.81 11.05
CA ILE A 121 -0.93 6.52 10.88
C ILE A 121 -1.22 6.31 9.39
N ASP A 122 -0.51 5.38 8.76
CA ASP A 122 -0.81 4.94 7.40
C ASP A 122 -1.69 3.69 7.41
N MET A 123 -2.98 3.91 7.18
CA MET A 123 -3.98 2.84 7.09
C MET A 123 -3.85 2.00 5.82
N GLN A 124 -3.35 2.55 4.71
CA GLN A 124 -3.20 1.83 3.45
C GLN A 124 -2.08 0.80 3.54
N ASN A 125 -0.94 1.18 4.14
CA ASN A 125 0.21 0.31 4.35
C ASN A 125 0.21 -0.38 5.72
N ARG A 126 -0.83 -0.11 6.53
CA ARG A 126 -1.06 -0.69 7.86
C ARG A 126 0.13 -0.51 8.83
N CYS A 127 0.69 0.70 8.90
CA CYS A 127 1.77 1.00 9.84
C CYS A 127 1.69 2.43 10.39
N ALA A 128 2.23 2.63 11.59
CA ALA A 128 2.53 3.94 12.17
C ALA A 128 4.00 4.27 11.94
N LEU A 129 4.25 5.53 11.56
CA LEU A 129 5.56 6.06 11.22
C LEU A 129 5.84 7.30 12.06
N VAL A 130 7.12 7.58 12.31
CA VAL A 130 7.55 8.90 12.78
C VAL A 130 7.10 9.98 11.79
N PRO A 131 6.71 11.18 12.24
CA PRO A 131 6.20 12.21 11.36
C PRO A 131 7.15 12.55 10.20
N LEU A 132 6.56 12.70 9.02
CA LEU A 132 7.27 12.96 7.78
C LEU A 132 7.56 14.46 7.60
N ILE A 133 8.82 14.81 7.35
CA ILE A 133 9.25 16.17 7.00
C ILE A 133 9.09 16.39 5.49
N HIS A 134 9.66 15.49 4.70
CA HIS A 134 9.66 15.59 3.23
C HIS A 134 9.62 14.21 2.58
N LEU A 135 8.87 14.12 1.48
CA LEU A 135 8.84 12.98 0.58
C LEU A 135 9.35 13.41 -0.79
N ILE A 136 10.46 12.86 -1.25
CA ILE A 136 11.05 13.22 -2.55
C ILE A 136 10.86 12.06 -3.52
N PRO A 137 9.89 12.12 -4.45
CA PRO A 137 9.70 11.10 -5.47
C PRO A 137 10.89 11.08 -6.44
N LYS A 138 11.25 9.87 -6.89
CA LYS A 138 12.34 9.64 -7.86
C LYS A 138 11.85 9.26 -9.25
N THR A 139 10.56 8.98 -9.41
CA THR A 139 9.96 8.52 -10.68
C THR A 139 9.11 9.59 -11.36
N HIS A 140 8.67 10.60 -10.62
CA HIS A 140 7.85 11.69 -11.13
C HIS A 140 8.14 12.98 -10.36
N THR A 141 7.71 14.11 -10.92
CA THR A 141 7.66 15.39 -10.23
C THR A 141 6.22 15.90 -10.27
N VAL A 142 5.80 16.55 -9.18
CA VAL A 142 4.49 17.20 -9.12
C VAL A 142 4.71 18.70 -9.20
N ASN A 143 4.07 19.35 -10.17
CA ASN A 143 4.08 20.80 -10.23
C ASN A 143 3.22 21.37 -9.10
N GLU A 144 3.86 21.97 -8.09
CA GLU A 144 3.16 22.51 -6.91
C GLU A 144 2.06 23.53 -7.23
N LYS A 145 2.13 24.21 -8.39
CA LYS A 145 1.14 25.23 -8.77
C LYS A 145 -0.07 24.66 -9.50
N THR A 146 0.13 23.62 -10.31
CA THR A 146 -0.94 23.04 -11.16
C THR A 146 -1.42 21.68 -10.68
N GLY A 147 -0.68 21.04 -9.78
CA GLY A 147 -0.90 19.63 -9.40
C GLY A 147 -0.54 18.64 -10.51
N GLU A 148 -0.02 19.13 -11.65
CA GLU A 148 0.28 18.28 -12.80
C GLU A 148 1.49 17.41 -12.50
N VAL A 149 1.33 16.10 -12.70
CA VAL A 149 2.41 15.13 -12.58
C VAL A 149 3.17 15.07 -13.90
N VAL A 150 4.48 15.20 -13.83
CA VAL A 150 5.38 15.01 -14.97
C VAL A 150 6.32 13.84 -14.68
N ILE A 151 6.29 12.83 -15.55
CA ILE A 151 7.29 11.76 -15.54
C ILE A 151 8.45 12.17 -16.46
N PRO A 152 9.71 12.10 -15.98
CA PRO A 152 10.88 12.36 -16.81
C PRO A 152 10.94 11.49 -18.06
N SER A 153 11.25 12.09 -19.21
CA SER A 153 11.43 11.35 -20.47
C SER A 153 12.61 10.37 -20.44
N GLU A 154 13.58 10.61 -19.56
CA GLU A 154 14.78 9.82 -19.36
C GLU A 154 14.56 8.60 -18.45
N LEU A 155 13.36 8.42 -17.91
CA LEU A 155 12.99 7.25 -17.12
C LEU A 155 12.96 6.01 -18.04
N GLU A 156 14.02 5.20 -18.04
CA GLU A 156 14.05 3.99 -18.86
C GLU A 156 13.34 2.85 -18.16
N LEU A 157 12.32 2.31 -18.81
CA LEU A 157 11.52 1.19 -18.33
C LEU A 157 11.66 -0.01 -19.27
N LYS A 158 11.92 -1.18 -18.71
CA LYS A 158 11.92 -2.46 -19.42
C LYS A 158 10.99 -3.43 -18.72
N VAL A 159 10.20 -4.16 -19.50
CA VAL A 159 9.29 -5.16 -18.95
C VAL A 159 9.56 -6.51 -19.59
N GLY A 160 9.99 -7.47 -18.77
CA GLY A 160 10.24 -8.86 -19.14
C GLY A 160 9.22 -9.81 -18.53
N ARG A 161 9.35 -11.09 -18.88
CA ARG A 161 8.59 -12.22 -18.31
C ARG A 161 9.34 -13.52 -18.58
N THR A 162 9.05 -14.57 -17.82
CA THR A 162 9.69 -15.88 -18.00
C THR A 162 9.02 -16.69 -19.12
N ASN A 163 7.68 -16.70 -19.19
CA ASN A 163 6.95 -17.44 -20.21
C ASN A 163 6.85 -16.68 -21.53
N THR A 164 6.97 -17.35 -22.68
CA THR A 164 6.96 -16.69 -24.01
C THR A 164 5.75 -17.02 -24.88
N LYS A 165 4.95 -18.02 -24.51
CA LYS A 165 3.86 -18.54 -25.37
C LYS A 165 2.56 -17.72 -25.35
N GLY A 166 2.31 -16.93 -24.31
CA GLY A 166 1.05 -16.19 -24.17
C GLY A 166 1.01 -14.92 -25.01
N THR A 167 -0.18 -14.51 -25.46
CA THR A 167 -0.39 -13.21 -26.11
C THR A 167 -0.46 -12.11 -25.06
N VAL A 168 0.35 -11.07 -25.20
CA VAL A 168 0.46 -9.97 -24.24
C VAL A 168 -0.24 -8.73 -24.77
N VAL A 169 -1.03 -8.09 -23.90
CA VAL A 169 -1.60 -6.76 -24.12
C VAL A 169 -1.30 -5.92 -22.88
N ASP A 170 -0.61 -4.80 -23.08
CA ASP A 170 -0.31 -3.83 -22.04
C ASP A 170 -1.07 -2.54 -22.30
N ASN A 171 -1.53 -1.88 -21.23
CA ASN A 171 -1.86 -0.47 -21.28
C ASN A 171 -0.60 0.39 -21.03
N ASN A 172 -0.75 1.67 -20.71
CA ASN A 172 0.38 2.56 -20.48
C ASN A 172 1.16 2.19 -19.20
N LEU A 173 2.40 1.76 -19.36
CA LEU A 173 3.31 1.41 -18.26
C LEU A 173 3.61 2.59 -17.32
N LEU A 174 3.61 3.82 -17.84
CA LEU A 174 3.90 5.01 -17.04
C LEU A 174 2.85 5.27 -15.95
N ASN A 175 1.65 4.69 -16.08
CA ASN A 175 0.58 4.85 -15.09
C ASN A 175 0.97 4.30 -13.71
N CYS A 176 1.91 3.36 -13.59
CA CYS A 176 2.36 2.89 -12.26
C CYS A 176 3.47 3.75 -11.63
N PHE A 177 3.95 4.79 -12.31
CA PHE A 177 5.07 5.62 -11.86
C PHE A 177 4.71 7.11 -11.67
N ASN A 178 3.46 7.48 -11.93
CA ASN A 178 2.96 8.87 -11.90
C ASN A 178 2.45 9.33 -10.52
N GLY A 179 2.42 8.46 -9.51
CA GLY A 179 1.88 8.82 -8.18
C GLY A 179 0.38 9.13 -8.16
N ASP A 180 -0.36 8.77 -9.23
CA ASP A 180 -1.80 8.89 -9.29
C ASP A 180 -2.47 7.56 -8.92
N ASN A 181 -3.23 7.58 -7.83
CA ASN A 181 -3.96 6.44 -7.31
C ASN A 181 -5.24 6.11 -8.11
N GLU A 182 -5.58 6.83 -9.17
CA GLU A 182 -6.71 6.46 -10.04
C GLU A 182 -6.23 5.74 -11.32
N SER A 183 -4.94 5.78 -11.60
CA SER A 183 -4.33 5.15 -12.76
C SER A 183 -3.58 3.87 -12.38
N TYR A 184 -3.52 2.92 -13.30
CA TYR A 184 -2.81 1.66 -13.11
C TYR A 184 -2.16 1.25 -14.42
N TRP A 185 -1.04 0.55 -14.30
CA TRP A 185 -0.52 -0.27 -15.38
C TRP A 185 -1.02 -1.71 -15.20
N GLN A 186 -1.52 -2.26 -16.28
CA GLN A 186 -2.04 -3.62 -16.37
C GLN A 186 -1.50 -4.29 -17.63
N ARG A 187 -0.98 -5.50 -17.41
CA ARG A 187 -0.62 -6.48 -18.41
C ARG A 187 -1.61 -7.62 -18.38
N THR A 188 -2.19 -7.92 -19.53
CA THR A 188 -3.03 -9.09 -19.73
C THR A 188 -2.28 -10.11 -20.58
N VAL A 189 -2.11 -11.32 -20.06
CA VAL A 189 -1.48 -12.44 -20.78
C VAL A 189 -2.51 -13.54 -21.02
N THR A 190 -2.80 -13.80 -22.30
CA THR A 190 -3.81 -14.77 -22.71
C THR A 190 -3.16 -16.04 -23.27
N TYR A 191 -3.65 -17.20 -22.82
CA TYR A 191 -3.20 -18.52 -23.24
C TYR A 191 -4.36 -19.35 -23.79
N ASN A 192 -4.03 -20.25 -24.72
CA ASN A 192 -4.87 -21.41 -25.01
C ASN A 192 -4.74 -22.41 -23.86
N PHE A 193 -5.80 -23.16 -23.55
CA PHE A 193 -5.82 -24.10 -22.42
C PHE A 193 -4.64 -25.08 -22.37
N ALA A 194 -4.24 -25.63 -23.53
CA ALA A 194 -3.16 -26.63 -23.59
C ALA A 194 -1.75 -26.07 -23.31
N ASP A 195 -1.55 -24.76 -23.48
CA ASP A 195 -0.25 -24.10 -23.35
C ASP A 195 -0.15 -23.22 -22.10
N CYS A 196 -1.20 -23.18 -21.27
CA CYS A 196 -1.27 -22.28 -20.14
C CYS A 196 -0.39 -22.78 -18.97
N PRO A 197 0.53 -21.96 -18.45
CA PRO A 197 1.27 -22.28 -17.23
C PRO A 197 0.39 -22.14 -15.99
N ASP A 198 0.84 -22.69 -14.85
CA ASP A 198 0.15 -22.54 -13.55
C ASP A 198 0.30 -21.12 -12.97
N GLN A 199 1.34 -20.39 -13.40
CA GLN A 199 1.63 -19.04 -12.97
C GLN A 199 2.26 -18.22 -14.10
N GLU A 200 2.06 -16.91 -14.05
CA GLU A 200 2.70 -15.94 -14.94
C GLU A 200 3.42 -14.89 -14.09
N ASP A 201 4.60 -14.47 -14.54
CA ASP A 201 5.41 -13.44 -13.92
C ASP A 201 5.58 -12.23 -14.84
N VAL A 202 5.79 -11.08 -14.22
CA VAL A 202 6.26 -9.89 -14.91
C VAL A 202 7.40 -9.26 -14.13
N ILE A 203 8.47 -8.93 -14.85
CA ILE A 203 9.69 -8.35 -14.32
C ILE A 203 9.80 -6.94 -14.87
N ILE A 204 9.68 -5.94 -14.00
CA ILE A 204 9.76 -4.53 -14.35
C ILE A 204 11.14 -4.04 -13.92
N GLU A 205 11.95 -3.58 -14.86
CA GLU A 205 13.23 -2.93 -14.60
C GLU A 205 13.10 -1.44 -14.89
N LEU A 206 13.38 -0.65 -13.86
CA LEU A 206 13.40 0.80 -13.88
C LEU A 206 14.85 1.28 -13.77
N THR A 207 15.28 2.19 -14.65
CA THR A 207 16.55 2.93 -14.51
C THR A 207 16.25 4.37 -14.14
N LEU A 208 16.78 4.82 -13.01
CA LEU A 208 16.55 6.18 -12.51
C LEU A 208 17.32 7.21 -13.35
N PRO A 209 16.72 8.38 -13.66
CA PRO A 209 17.36 9.40 -14.48
C PRO A 209 18.49 10.11 -13.71
N SER A 210 19.72 10.04 -14.22
CA SER A 210 20.91 10.56 -13.53
C SER A 210 21.02 12.09 -13.48
N HIS A 211 20.30 12.82 -14.34
CA HIS A 211 20.42 14.28 -14.47
C HIS A 211 19.39 15.08 -13.66
N LEU A 212 18.25 14.47 -13.31
CA LEU A 212 17.19 15.12 -12.51
C LEU A 212 17.29 14.78 -11.02
N VAL A 213 18.04 13.74 -10.70
CA VAL A 213 18.18 13.24 -9.35
C VAL A 213 19.47 13.81 -8.76
N ASN A 214 19.36 14.93 -8.04
CA ASN A 214 20.49 15.53 -7.30
C ASN A 214 21.14 14.55 -6.29
N ASN A 215 20.40 13.49 -5.92
CA ASN A 215 20.83 12.45 -5.00
C ASN A 215 20.18 11.11 -5.35
N LEU A 216 20.99 10.13 -5.78
CA LEU A 216 20.55 8.77 -6.14
C LEU A 216 20.06 7.95 -4.94
N ASN A 217 20.17 8.48 -3.73
CA ASN A 217 19.73 7.78 -2.55
C ASN A 217 18.21 7.65 -2.50
N ILE A 218 17.77 6.47 -2.09
CA ILE A 218 16.41 6.13 -1.74
C ILE A 218 16.42 5.45 -0.38
N ASN A 219 15.30 5.49 0.33
CA ASN A 219 15.12 4.77 1.59
C ASN A 219 13.68 4.25 1.76
N GLU A 220 12.83 4.46 0.75
CA GLU A 220 11.45 4.00 0.76
C GLU A 220 11.03 3.55 -0.63
N ILE A 221 10.36 2.38 -0.69
CA ILE A 221 9.67 1.87 -1.88
C ILE A 221 8.25 1.51 -1.48
N THR A 222 7.26 1.96 -2.26
CA THR A 222 5.87 1.55 -2.14
C THR A 222 5.45 0.77 -3.38
N ILE A 223 4.67 -0.28 -3.20
CA ILE A 223 4.07 -1.01 -4.32
C ILE A 223 2.61 -1.29 -3.98
N HIS A 224 1.74 -0.82 -4.87
CA HIS A 224 0.31 -1.12 -4.87
C HIS A 224 0.04 -2.10 -6.02
N PRO A 225 0.00 -3.42 -5.74
CA PRO A 225 -0.17 -4.42 -6.79
C PRO A 225 -1.58 -4.34 -7.38
N HIS A 226 -1.70 -4.64 -8.67
CA HIS A 226 -2.98 -4.68 -9.38
C HIS A 226 -3.16 -6.02 -10.13
N PRO A 227 -4.24 -6.78 -9.89
CA PRO A 227 -5.24 -6.57 -8.84
C PRO A 227 -4.68 -6.78 -7.44
N GLU A 228 -5.14 -5.99 -6.46
CA GLU A 228 -4.74 -6.15 -5.06
C GLU A 228 -5.10 -7.56 -4.56
N ARG A 229 -4.19 -8.22 -3.86
CA ARG A 229 -4.31 -9.63 -3.39
C ARG A 229 -4.45 -10.67 -4.50
N GLY A 230 -4.63 -10.29 -5.77
CA GLY A 230 -4.59 -11.19 -6.92
C GLY A 230 -3.16 -11.42 -7.44
N VAL A 231 -2.25 -10.51 -7.09
CA VAL A 231 -0.85 -10.53 -7.49
C VAL A 231 0.05 -10.58 -6.26
N GLN A 232 1.08 -11.40 -6.36
CA GLN A 232 2.16 -11.51 -5.41
C GLN A 232 3.32 -10.59 -5.81
N ILE A 233 3.82 -9.81 -4.84
CA ILE A 233 5.10 -9.12 -4.97
C ILE A 233 6.20 -10.11 -4.56
N LYS A 234 6.82 -10.75 -5.55
CA LYS A 234 7.76 -11.87 -5.33
C LYS A 234 9.14 -11.37 -4.91
N ASN A 235 9.61 -10.28 -5.50
CA ASN A 235 10.92 -9.72 -5.17
C ASN A 235 10.99 -8.22 -5.53
N VAL A 236 11.78 -7.47 -4.76
CA VAL A 236 12.18 -6.09 -5.07
C VAL A 236 13.69 -6.01 -4.89
N GLU A 237 14.38 -5.71 -5.98
CA GLU A 237 15.84 -5.63 -6.04
C GLU A 237 16.26 -4.23 -6.43
N ILE A 238 17.38 -3.78 -5.87
CA ILE A 238 18.05 -2.53 -6.23
C ILE A 238 19.43 -2.85 -6.79
N GLN A 239 19.89 -2.03 -7.72
CA GLN A 239 21.22 -2.13 -8.31
C GLN A 239 21.99 -0.84 -8.11
N TYR A 240 23.22 -0.98 -7.62
CA TYR A 240 24.25 0.04 -7.62
C TYR A 240 25.57 -0.61 -8.00
N GLN A 241 26.38 0.05 -8.84
CA GLN A 241 27.68 -0.47 -9.32
C GLN A 241 27.61 -1.90 -9.90
N ASN A 242 26.56 -2.19 -10.68
CA ASN A 242 26.30 -3.46 -11.38
C ASN A 242 25.97 -4.69 -10.53
N ALA A 243 25.82 -4.58 -9.20
CA ALA A 243 25.36 -5.69 -8.36
C ALA A 243 23.87 -5.54 -8.01
N TRP A 244 23.08 -6.58 -8.28
CA TRP A 244 21.69 -6.66 -7.81
C TRP A 244 21.66 -7.19 -6.39
N GLN A 245 20.89 -6.53 -5.53
CA GLN A 245 20.62 -6.97 -4.17
C GLN A 245 19.14 -6.78 -3.86
N GLN A 246 18.56 -7.71 -3.10
CA GLN A 246 17.22 -7.53 -2.54
C GLN A 246 17.25 -6.38 -1.53
N ILE A 247 16.16 -5.60 -1.46
CA ILE A 247 16.05 -4.54 -0.45
C ILE A 247 16.03 -5.11 0.97
N ASP A 248 16.64 -4.38 1.90
CA ASP A 248 16.55 -4.70 3.32
C ASP A 248 15.10 -4.59 3.79
N GLY A 249 14.67 -5.48 4.68
CA GLY A 249 13.29 -5.48 5.15
C GLY A 249 12.27 -6.07 4.17
N PHE A 250 12.68 -6.67 3.05
CA PHE A 250 11.74 -7.19 2.04
C PHE A 250 10.69 -8.14 2.64
N LEU A 251 11.14 -9.09 3.46
CA LEU A 251 10.27 -9.97 4.23
C LEU A 251 9.70 -9.19 5.43
N GLN A 252 8.45 -8.76 5.27
CA GLN A 252 7.74 -8.03 6.33
C GLN A 252 7.07 -8.99 7.31
N GLN A 253 7.24 -8.70 8.60
CA GLN A 253 6.56 -9.42 9.68
C GLN A 253 5.14 -8.86 9.87
N ASP A 254 4.21 -9.32 9.04
CA ASP A 254 2.77 -9.06 9.25
C ASP A 254 2.26 -10.05 10.32
N LEU A 255 1.61 -9.54 11.37
CA LEU A 255 1.02 -10.35 12.45
C LEU A 255 -0.23 -11.12 11.99
N ALA A 256 -0.59 -11.04 10.72
CA ALA A 256 -1.62 -11.87 10.13
C ALA A 256 -1.30 -13.37 10.31
N ALA A 257 -2.24 -14.11 10.91
CA ALA A 257 -2.22 -15.58 10.97
C ALA A 257 -2.24 -16.27 9.57
N ILE A 258 -2.31 -15.47 8.52
CA ILE A 258 -2.35 -15.84 7.11
C ILE A 258 -1.02 -15.40 6.51
N SER A 259 -0.26 -16.36 5.97
CA SER A 259 0.89 -16.04 5.13
C SER A 259 0.37 -15.36 3.85
N SER A 260 0.32 -14.03 3.88
CA SER A 260 -0.11 -13.18 2.76
C SER A 260 0.93 -13.11 1.64
N TYR A 261 1.95 -14.00 1.68
CA TYR A 261 3.01 -14.05 0.68
C TYR A 261 2.46 -14.22 -0.73
N GLU A 262 1.41 -15.04 -0.88
CA GLU A 262 0.77 -15.30 -2.18
C GLU A 262 -0.30 -14.26 -2.56
N TYR A 263 -0.79 -13.50 -1.59
CA TYR A 263 -1.89 -12.53 -1.73
C TYR A 263 -1.40 -11.17 -1.23
N SER A 264 -0.50 -10.54 -1.98
CA SER A 264 0.16 -9.32 -1.51
C SER A 264 -0.84 -8.16 -1.49
N PRO A 265 -1.04 -7.50 -0.33
CA PRO A 265 -1.72 -6.21 -0.27
C PRO A 265 -0.77 -5.11 -0.75
N ARG A 266 -1.20 -3.86 -0.63
CA ARG A 266 -0.31 -2.70 -0.68
C ARG A 266 0.81 -2.85 0.34
N LYS A 267 2.05 -2.55 -0.08
CA LYS A 267 3.23 -2.65 0.78
C LYS A 267 4.10 -1.42 0.65
N ARG A 268 4.62 -0.97 1.79
CA ARG A 268 5.67 0.03 1.92
C ARG A 268 6.87 -0.59 2.62
N TRP A 269 8.04 -0.48 2.02
CA TRP A 269 9.32 -0.83 2.64
C TRP A 269 10.09 0.42 2.97
N VAL A 270 10.47 0.57 4.24
CA VAL A 270 11.35 1.64 4.72
C VAL A 270 12.64 1.01 5.24
N PHE A 271 13.76 1.42 4.67
CA PHE A 271 15.10 0.88 4.92
C PHE A 271 16.15 2.00 5.01
N SER A 272 17.42 1.67 5.20
CA SER A 272 18.47 2.69 5.32
C SER A 272 18.73 3.38 3.98
N SER A 273 19.14 4.64 3.99
CA SER A 273 19.44 5.38 2.77
C SER A 273 20.56 4.71 1.95
N VAL A 274 20.25 4.30 0.72
CA VAL A 274 21.20 3.64 -0.19
C VAL A 274 21.14 4.25 -1.59
N PRO A 275 22.28 4.43 -2.28
CA PRO A 275 22.31 4.91 -3.65
C PRO A 275 21.79 3.83 -4.61
N VAL A 276 20.94 4.21 -5.56
CA VAL A 276 20.34 3.27 -6.52
C VAL A 276 20.39 3.83 -7.94
N GLN A 277 20.75 2.96 -8.90
CA GLN A 277 20.71 3.25 -10.33
C GLN A 277 19.55 2.54 -11.02
N LYS A 278 19.30 1.28 -10.64
CA LYS A 278 18.18 0.51 -11.19
C LYS A 278 17.39 -0.19 -10.10
N ILE A 279 16.12 -0.41 -10.37
CA ILE A 279 15.20 -1.12 -9.50
C ILE A 279 14.55 -2.21 -10.35
N ARG A 280 14.43 -3.41 -9.79
CA ARG A 280 13.71 -4.52 -10.41
C ARG A 280 12.59 -4.97 -9.49
N VAL A 281 11.37 -4.95 -9.99
CA VAL A 281 10.19 -5.48 -9.31
C VAL A 281 9.73 -6.73 -10.03
N THR A 282 9.53 -7.81 -9.29
CA THR A 282 8.97 -9.06 -9.83
C THR A 282 7.59 -9.29 -9.25
N LEU A 283 6.57 -9.27 -10.11
CA LEU A 283 5.19 -9.57 -9.76
C LEU A 283 4.80 -10.93 -10.34
N VAL A 284 4.01 -11.71 -9.59
CA VAL A 284 3.57 -13.05 -10.00
C VAL A 284 2.10 -13.21 -9.71
N GLN A 285 1.36 -13.81 -10.64
CA GLN A 285 -0.01 -14.24 -10.44
C GLN A 285 -0.04 -15.75 -10.53
N LYS A 286 -0.55 -16.38 -9.48
CA LYS A 286 -0.81 -17.81 -9.43
C LYS A 286 -2.24 -18.06 -9.87
N ASN A 287 -2.42 -19.12 -10.65
CA ASN A 287 -3.69 -19.55 -11.20
C ASN A 287 -4.27 -18.57 -12.24
N PRO A 288 -4.50 -19.02 -13.48
CA PRO A 288 -5.14 -18.20 -14.49
C PRO A 288 -6.64 -18.05 -14.23
N LEU A 289 -7.20 -16.92 -14.64
CA LEU A 289 -8.63 -16.70 -14.75
C LEU A 289 -9.19 -17.38 -16.00
N ASP A 290 -10.45 -17.79 -15.97
CA ASP A 290 -11.15 -18.33 -17.13
C ASP A 290 -12.06 -17.25 -17.72
N ILE A 291 -11.67 -16.69 -18.87
CA ILE A 291 -12.41 -15.61 -19.52
C ILE A 291 -12.64 -16.01 -20.98
N ASN A 292 -13.92 -16.16 -21.36
CA ASN A 292 -14.34 -16.52 -22.72
C ASN A 292 -13.67 -17.80 -23.27
N GLY A 293 -13.48 -18.82 -22.42
CA GLY A 293 -12.85 -20.08 -22.83
C GLY A 293 -11.36 -19.93 -23.14
N LYS A 294 -10.69 -18.97 -22.51
CA LYS A 294 -9.24 -18.82 -22.50
C LYS A 294 -8.74 -18.65 -21.08
N LYS A 295 -7.50 -19.06 -20.86
CA LYS A 295 -6.80 -18.80 -19.60
C LYS A 295 -6.11 -17.45 -19.67
N VAL A 296 -6.39 -16.58 -18.69
CA VAL A 296 -5.95 -15.20 -18.69
C VAL A 296 -5.27 -14.88 -17.37
N PHE A 297 -4.07 -14.30 -17.46
CA PHE A 297 -3.40 -13.66 -16.33
C PHE A 297 -3.52 -12.15 -16.46
N ILE A 298 -3.77 -11.49 -15.34
CA ILE A 298 -3.87 -10.04 -15.20
C ILE A 298 -2.89 -9.63 -14.09
N LEU A 299 -1.83 -8.96 -14.51
CA LEU A 299 -0.69 -8.56 -13.67
C LEU A 299 -0.45 -7.07 -13.84
N GLY A 300 -0.11 -6.38 -12.76
CA GLY A 300 0.09 -4.94 -12.85
C GLY A 300 0.39 -4.31 -11.52
N ALA A 301 0.49 -3.00 -11.55
CA ALA A 301 0.60 -2.17 -10.37
C ALA A 301 -0.16 -0.87 -10.60
N GLN A 302 -0.85 -0.43 -9.55
CA GLN A 302 -1.39 0.91 -9.45
C GLN A 302 -0.26 1.90 -9.18
N GLU A 303 0.67 1.54 -8.30
CA GLU A 303 1.81 2.38 -7.94
C GLU A 303 3.06 1.54 -7.71
N ILE A 304 4.19 2.02 -8.21
CA ILE A 304 5.55 1.63 -7.85
C ILE A 304 6.28 2.93 -7.49
N GLY A 305 6.12 3.35 -6.24
CA GLY A 305 6.67 4.58 -5.72
C GLY A 305 8.10 4.35 -5.22
N VAL A 306 9.00 5.26 -5.58
CA VAL A 306 10.40 5.23 -5.17
C VAL A 306 10.73 6.59 -4.58
N PHE A 307 11.14 6.60 -3.31
CA PHE A 307 11.25 7.84 -2.57
C PHE A 307 12.55 7.93 -1.77
N LEU A 308 12.94 9.19 -1.56
CA LEU A 308 13.79 9.58 -0.45
C LEU A 308 12.92 10.33 0.56
N SER A 309 12.62 9.69 1.68
CA SER A 309 11.78 10.17 2.77
C SER A 309 12.65 10.72 3.91
N LEU A 310 12.31 11.90 4.41
CA LEU A 310 12.96 12.54 5.55
C LEU A 310 11.96 12.57 6.71
N PHE A 311 12.34 11.99 7.84
CA PHE A 311 11.49 11.87 9.03
C PHE A 311 12.03 12.73 10.19
N GLU A 312 11.16 13.08 11.13
CA GLU A 312 11.52 13.83 12.32
C GLU A 312 12.52 13.08 13.21
N PRO A 313 13.74 13.60 13.43
CA PRO A 313 14.78 12.87 14.18
C PRO A 313 14.42 12.67 15.66
N GLY A 314 13.54 13.52 16.21
CA GLY A 314 13.07 13.41 17.59
C GLY A 314 12.07 12.28 17.84
N GLY A 315 11.61 11.61 16.77
CA GLY A 315 10.60 10.56 16.86
C GLY A 315 9.17 11.10 16.92
N GLY A 316 8.23 10.20 17.19
CA GLY A 316 6.82 10.53 17.35
C GLY A 316 6.13 9.58 18.32
N ILE A 317 5.02 10.00 18.91
CA ILE A 317 4.23 9.16 19.81
C ILE A 317 2.97 8.61 19.14
N ILE A 318 2.59 7.41 19.53
CA ILE A 318 1.34 6.74 19.17
C ILE A 318 0.77 6.02 20.39
N LEU A 319 -0.56 6.01 20.51
CA LEU A 319 -1.28 5.38 21.61
C LEU A 319 -2.02 4.15 21.08
N THR A 320 -1.88 3.02 21.76
CA THR A 320 -2.61 1.77 21.44
C THR A 320 -3.54 1.39 22.60
N PRO A 321 -4.87 1.40 22.42
CA PRO A 321 -5.82 1.03 23.46
C PRO A 321 -5.99 -0.49 23.57
N PHE A 322 -6.27 -0.95 24.79
CA PHE A 322 -6.60 -2.33 25.12
C PHE A 322 -7.74 -2.35 26.13
N GLU A 323 -8.87 -2.93 25.74
CA GLU A 323 -9.94 -3.27 26.70
C GLU A 323 -9.50 -4.49 27.50
N MET A 324 -9.70 -4.48 28.82
CA MET A 324 -9.26 -5.50 29.76
C MET A 324 -10.41 -5.89 30.67
N ASP A 325 -10.46 -7.17 31.06
CA ASP A 325 -11.56 -7.73 31.83
C ASP A 325 -11.05 -8.46 33.07
N GLY A 326 -11.57 -8.08 34.24
CA GLY A 326 -11.28 -8.71 35.53
C GLY A 326 -10.01 -8.20 36.21
N LEU A 327 -9.50 -9.01 37.15
CA LEU A 327 -8.18 -8.81 37.75
C LEU A 327 -7.16 -9.51 36.86
N TYR A 328 -6.01 -8.87 36.61
CA TYR A 328 -4.96 -9.44 35.77
C TYR A 328 -3.58 -8.93 36.19
N ASN A 329 -2.54 -9.65 35.75
CA ASN A 329 -1.17 -9.18 35.82
C ASN A 329 -0.63 -8.93 34.41
N ILE A 330 0.00 -7.78 34.19
CA ILE A 330 0.71 -7.50 32.94
C ILE A 330 2.03 -8.26 32.99
N GLU A 331 2.29 -9.11 32.00
CA GLU A 331 3.51 -9.91 31.91
C GLU A 331 4.56 -9.24 31.02
N SER A 332 4.13 -8.75 29.84
CA SER A 332 5.02 -8.07 28.89
C SER A 332 4.25 -7.32 27.82
N VAL A 333 4.95 -6.40 27.15
CA VAL A 333 4.48 -5.69 25.95
C VAL A 333 5.44 -6.00 24.81
N GLU A 334 4.88 -6.34 23.64
CA GLU A 334 5.63 -6.66 22.43
C GLU A 334 5.20 -5.73 21.29
N HIS A 335 6.16 -5.10 20.61
CA HIS A 335 5.93 -4.24 19.46
C HIS A 335 6.32 -4.97 18.17
N VAL A 336 5.41 -4.99 17.20
CA VAL A 336 5.67 -5.66 15.92
C VAL A 336 5.90 -4.63 14.84
N PHE A 337 7.07 -4.71 14.19
CA PHE A 337 7.50 -3.80 13.13
C PHE A 337 7.53 -4.50 11.78
N LEU A 338 6.95 -3.89 10.74
CA LEU A 338 7.00 -4.46 9.38
C LEU A 338 8.42 -4.56 8.86
N ASN A 339 9.28 -3.59 9.19
CA ASN A 339 10.67 -3.51 8.77
C ASN A 339 11.67 -3.94 9.86
N ARG A 340 11.27 -4.85 10.76
CA ARG A 340 12.09 -5.35 11.88
C ARG A 340 13.51 -5.77 11.46
N THR A 341 13.65 -6.39 10.30
CA THR A 341 14.92 -6.89 9.76
C THR A 341 15.81 -5.79 9.16
N ALA A 342 15.26 -4.59 8.88
CA ALA A 342 16.03 -3.45 8.39
C ALA A 342 16.81 -2.71 9.50
N PHE A 343 16.48 -2.92 10.78
CA PHE A 343 17.15 -2.24 11.89
C PHE A 343 18.57 -2.75 12.18
N GLY A 344 18.91 -3.95 11.72
CA GLY A 344 20.19 -4.60 12.05
C GLY A 344 20.33 -4.95 13.54
N ILE A 345 19.22 -5.15 14.24
CA ILE A 345 19.15 -5.56 15.65
C ILE A 345 18.65 -7.01 15.71
N ASP A 346 19.34 -7.90 16.41
CA ASP A 346 18.94 -9.32 16.46
C ASP A 346 18.00 -9.65 17.62
N LEU A 347 18.10 -8.94 18.74
CA LEU A 347 17.39 -9.24 19.99
C LEU A 347 16.29 -8.22 20.27
N ASP A 348 15.09 -8.67 20.64
CA ASP A 348 13.94 -7.77 20.81
C ASP A 348 14.07 -6.83 22.02
N HIS A 349 14.79 -7.22 23.06
CA HIS A 349 15.07 -6.34 24.20
C HIS A 349 16.01 -5.18 23.85
N ASP A 350 16.75 -5.27 22.73
CA ASP A 350 17.60 -4.18 22.26
C ASP A 350 16.81 -3.12 21.46
N LEU A 351 15.53 -3.35 21.16
CA LEU A 351 14.67 -2.36 20.51
C LEU A 351 14.33 -1.20 21.45
N GLU A 352 14.11 -1.51 22.74
CA GLU A 352 13.77 -0.52 23.75
C GLU A 352 14.97 0.40 24.04
N GLY A 353 14.74 1.72 24.02
CA GLY A 353 15.76 2.74 24.14
C GLY A 353 16.56 3.00 22.85
N ARG A 354 16.31 2.27 21.76
CA ARG A 354 16.95 2.49 20.45
C ARG A 354 15.96 2.85 19.35
N VAL A 355 14.97 2.00 19.15
CA VAL A 355 13.94 2.12 18.10
C VAL A 355 12.61 2.56 18.69
N LEU A 356 12.37 2.25 19.97
CA LEU A 356 11.16 2.62 20.67
C LEU A 356 11.42 2.92 22.15
N GLU A 357 10.55 3.72 22.74
CA GLU A 357 10.34 3.83 24.19
C GLU A 357 8.84 3.63 24.43
N TYR A 358 8.42 3.00 25.54
CA TYR A 358 6.99 2.86 25.83
C TYR A 358 6.65 3.00 27.31
N ASP A 359 5.42 3.47 27.55
CA ASP A 359 4.79 3.55 28.86
C ASP A 359 3.44 2.83 28.81
N ILE A 360 3.08 2.13 29.89
CA ILE A 360 1.72 1.62 30.07
C ILE A 360 0.93 2.63 30.89
N LEU A 361 -0.24 3.02 30.39
CA LEU A 361 -1.14 3.97 31.03
C LEU A 361 -2.48 3.30 31.32
N LYS A 362 -3.12 3.65 32.43
CA LYS A 362 -4.54 3.35 32.68
C LYS A 362 -5.38 4.58 32.37
N GLU A 363 -6.55 4.34 31.80
CA GLU A 363 -7.56 5.37 31.60
C GLU A 363 -8.41 5.54 32.86
N MET A 364 -8.57 6.80 33.29
CA MET A 364 -9.44 7.20 34.39
C MET A 364 -10.85 7.53 33.86
N ASP A 365 -11.84 7.69 34.74
CA ASP A 365 -13.24 7.94 34.35
C ASP A 365 -13.45 9.21 33.48
N ASP A 366 -12.54 10.17 33.55
CA ASP A 366 -12.53 11.41 32.77
C ASP A 366 -11.71 11.31 31.45
N GLY A 367 -11.29 10.10 31.09
CA GLY A 367 -10.45 9.81 29.92
C GLY A 367 -8.98 10.19 30.10
N MET A 368 -8.56 10.66 31.28
CA MET A 368 -7.17 11.02 31.53
C MET A 368 -6.30 9.76 31.60
N LEU A 369 -5.18 9.75 30.88
CA LEU A 369 -4.25 8.63 30.90
C LEU A 369 -3.18 8.84 31.96
N THR A 370 -3.07 7.89 32.90
CA THR A 370 -2.10 7.95 34.00
C THR A 370 -1.10 6.77 33.92
N PRO A 371 0.22 7.00 34.05
CA PRO A 371 1.21 5.94 33.94
C PRO A 371 1.08 4.90 35.05
N ILE A 372 1.30 3.63 34.69
CA ILE A 372 1.40 2.49 35.59
C ILE A 372 2.86 2.08 35.65
N ARG A 373 3.42 2.00 36.86
CA ARG A 373 4.81 1.57 37.05
C ARG A 373 4.93 0.05 36.98
N ASN A 374 6.10 -0.47 36.66
CA ASN A 374 6.36 -1.92 36.62
C ASN A 374 6.04 -2.62 37.96
N THR A 375 6.19 -1.93 39.09
CA THR A 375 5.81 -2.43 40.42
C THR A 375 4.30 -2.59 40.61
N GLU A 376 3.51 -1.97 39.75
CA GLU A 376 2.05 -1.98 39.78
C GLU A 376 1.48 -2.94 38.72
N TRP A 377 2.30 -3.65 37.94
CA TRP A 377 1.79 -4.55 36.89
C TRP A 377 0.94 -5.71 37.42
N SER A 378 1.13 -6.10 38.69
CA SER A 378 0.35 -7.16 39.33
C SER A 378 -0.94 -6.64 39.97
N GLY A 379 -2.02 -7.42 39.86
CA GLY A 379 -3.31 -7.10 40.48
C GLY A 379 -3.99 -5.87 39.87
N GLN A 380 -3.78 -5.62 38.58
CA GLN A 380 -4.46 -4.56 37.85
C GLN A 380 -5.93 -4.88 37.64
N SER A 381 -6.78 -3.86 37.76
CA SER A 381 -8.22 -3.95 37.55
C SER A 381 -8.76 -2.84 36.64
N ALA A 382 -7.87 -2.13 35.93
CA ALA A 382 -8.27 -1.09 35.01
C ALA A 382 -9.02 -1.72 33.83
N VAL A 383 -10.19 -1.15 33.48
CA VAL A 383 -11.01 -1.61 32.35
C VAL A 383 -10.30 -1.34 31.03
N ARG A 384 -9.58 -0.22 30.94
CA ARG A 384 -8.89 0.18 29.71
C ARG A 384 -7.45 0.58 29.98
N LEU A 385 -6.55 -0.09 29.28
CA LEU A 385 -5.13 0.20 29.25
C LEU A 385 -4.74 0.84 27.93
N TRP A 386 -3.67 1.62 27.97
CA TRP A 386 -3.08 2.24 26.81
C TRP A 386 -1.58 1.97 26.82
N VAL A 387 -1.03 1.56 25.68
CA VAL A 387 0.42 1.57 25.49
C VAL A 387 0.76 2.82 24.71
N ARG A 388 1.44 3.77 25.37
CA ARG A 388 2.03 4.92 24.74
C ARG A 388 3.40 4.52 24.21
N THR A 389 3.54 4.46 22.89
CA THR A 389 4.80 4.11 22.23
C THR A 389 5.38 5.35 21.58
N LYS A 390 6.64 5.66 21.87
CA LYS A 390 7.43 6.65 21.15
C LYS A 390 8.36 5.93 20.19
N LEU A 391 8.19 6.18 18.90
CA LEU A 391 9.01 5.64 17.82
C LEU A 391 10.21 6.54 17.57
N ILE A 392 11.40 5.96 17.40
CA ILE A 392 12.66 6.68 17.23
C ILE A 392 13.37 6.13 15.98
N PRO A 393 13.73 6.99 15.01
CA PRO A 393 14.54 6.55 13.87
C PRO A 393 15.90 6.02 14.34
N TYR A 394 16.32 4.87 13.82
CA TYR A 394 17.55 4.19 14.23
C TYR A 394 18.37 3.79 13.01
N ASN A 395 19.68 4.11 13.02
CA ASN A 395 20.60 3.84 11.90
C ASN A 395 20.09 4.32 10.51
N GLY A 396 19.37 5.45 10.48
CA GLY A 396 18.80 5.98 9.24
C GLY A 396 17.58 5.20 8.71
N VAL A 397 17.02 4.29 9.51
CA VAL A 397 15.78 3.56 9.23
C VAL A 397 14.69 4.09 10.16
N ASN A 398 13.55 4.43 9.56
CA ASN A 398 12.38 4.82 10.34
C ASN A 398 11.56 3.57 10.72
N PRO A 399 11.20 3.36 11.99
CA PRO A 399 10.35 2.24 12.38
C PRO A 399 8.94 2.28 11.77
N CYS A 400 8.48 1.14 11.24
CA CYS A 400 7.12 0.95 10.76
C CYS A 400 6.34 0.06 11.73
N LEU A 401 5.75 0.65 12.77
CA LEU A 401 4.99 -0.09 13.80
C LEU A 401 3.67 -0.60 13.21
N HIS A 402 3.45 -1.91 13.26
CA HIS A 402 2.24 -2.55 12.73
C HIS A 402 1.20 -2.83 13.81
N ALA A 403 1.66 -3.32 14.96
CA ALA A 403 0.80 -3.73 16.06
C ALA A 403 1.56 -3.71 17.39
N VAL A 404 0.81 -3.64 18.48
CA VAL A 404 1.32 -3.82 19.85
C VAL A 404 0.54 -4.95 20.50
N LYS A 405 1.23 -5.84 21.21
CA LYS A 405 0.64 -6.95 21.94
C LYS A 405 0.92 -6.80 23.43
N ILE A 406 -0.12 -6.93 24.26
CA ILE A 406 0.01 -7.06 25.70
C ILE A 406 -0.19 -8.53 26.06
N ASN A 407 0.79 -9.12 26.74
CA ASN A 407 0.68 -10.43 27.36
C ASN A 407 0.29 -10.26 28.84
N TYR A 408 -0.69 -11.04 29.31
CA TYR A 408 -1.22 -10.94 30.66
C TYR A 408 -1.66 -12.29 31.23
N SER A 409 -1.61 -12.43 32.55
CA SER A 409 -2.16 -13.57 33.30
C SER A 409 -3.40 -13.13 34.11
N ARG A 410 -4.25 -14.08 34.49
CA ARG A 410 -5.45 -13.85 35.29
C ARG A 410 -5.35 -14.47 36.68
#